data_AF-A0A4X2KZY6-F1
#
_entry.id   AF-A0A4X2KZY6-F1
#
_cell.length_a   1.000
_cell.length_b   1.000
_cell.length_c   1.000
_cell.angle_alpha   90.00
_cell.angle_beta   90.00
_cell.angle_gamma   90.00
#
_symmetry.space_group_name_H-M   'P 1'
#
loop_
_entity.id
_entity.type
_entity.pdbx_description
1 polymer ?
#
loop_
_entity_poly.entity_id
_entity_poly.type
_entity_poly.pdbx_seq_one_letter_code
_entity_poly.pdbx_strand_id
1 'polypeptide(L)'
;PLILQMRKLRPRERYLDEADRDKERYMKELEQYQKTEAYKVFSRKAQDRQKGKSHRQGAEATCILVVCKEVDVKERSVFDIPIFTEEFLNHSKAREAELRQLRKSNMEFEERNAALQKHVESMRTAVEKLEVDVLQERSRNTVLQQHLETLRQALTSSFAGVPLPGSGETPTVDTIDSYMNRLHSIILANPQDNENFIATVREVVNRQNASIHLKLFCVVGM
;
A
#
# COMPACT_ATOMS: atom_id res chain seq x y z
N PRO A 1 -56.50 -22.17 19.49
CA PRO A 1 -56.26 -20.73 19.76
C PRO A 1 -55.22 -20.44 20.86
N LEU A 2 -55.26 -21.11 22.03
CA LEU A 2 -54.31 -20.86 23.14
C LEU A 2 -52.89 -21.45 22.95
N ILE A 3 -52.77 -22.57 22.22
CA ILE A 3 -51.48 -23.24 21.97
C ILE A 3 -50.54 -22.39 21.09
N LEU A 4 -51.09 -21.52 20.24
CA LEU A 4 -50.32 -20.63 19.36
C LEU A 4 -49.83 -19.37 20.10
N GLN A 5 -50.53 -18.94 21.15
CA GLN A 5 -50.18 -17.79 21.98
C GLN A 5 -49.01 -18.13 22.93
N MET A 6 -49.01 -19.34 23.49
CA MET A 6 -47.90 -19.86 24.30
C MET A 6 -46.61 -20.09 23.48
N ARG A 7 -46.72 -20.39 22.18
CA ARG A 7 -45.54 -20.59 21.30
C ARG A 7 -44.81 -19.27 20.98
N LYS A 8 -45.49 -18.12 21.02
CA LYS A 8 -44.94 -16.78 20.75
C LYS A 8 -44.22 -16.14 21.96
N LEU A 9 -44.51 -16.61 23.18
CA LEU A 9 -43.90 -16.10 24.42
C LEU A 9 -42.51 -16.68 24.70
N ARG A 10 -42.30 -17.96 24.36
CA ARG A 10 -41.04 -18.69 24.66
C ARG A 10 -39.76 -18.07 24.08
N PRO A 11 -39.74 -17.53 22.84
CA PRO A 11 -38.54 -16.87 22.32
C PRO A 11 -38.26 -15.55 23.06
N ARG A 12 -39.30 -14.76 23.36
CA ARG A 12 -39.18 -13.47 24.07
C ARG A 12 -38.64 -13.67 25.48
N GLU A 13 -39.13 -14.68 26.19
CA GLU A 13 -38.65 -15.05 27.53
C GLU A 13 -37.17 -15.44 27.51
N ARG A 14 -36.72 -16.21 26.51
CA ARG A 14 -35.30 -16.54 26.35
C ARG A 14 -34.41 -15.33 26.09
N TYR A 15 -34.88 -14.35 25.32
CA TYR A 15 -34.13 -13.12 25.09
C TYR A 15 -34.07 -12.23 26.34
N LEU A 16 -35.13 -12.19 27.14
CA LEU A 16 -35.13 -11.48 28.43
C LEU A 16 -34.16 -12.15 29.41
N ASP A 17 -34.20 -13.48 29.54
CA ASP A 17 -33.29 -14.24 30.41
C ASP A 17 -31.83 -14.13 29.97
N GLU A 18 -31.54 -14.05 28.67
CA GLU A 18 -30.17 -13.83 28.17
C GLU A 18 -29.70 -12.39 28.45
N ALA A 19 -30.58 -11.39 28.26
CA ALA A 19 -30.26 -10.00 28.56
C ALA A 19 -30.02 -9.77 30.06
N ASP A 20 -30.81 -10.40 30.93
CA ASP A 20 -30.63 -10.31 32.38
C ASP A 20 -29.32 -10.98 32.82
N ARG A 21 -28.98 -12.15 32.26
CA ARG A 21 -27.68 -12.80 32.49
C ARG A 21 -26.52 -11.96 32.00
N ASP A 22 -26.65 -11.29 30.86
CA ASP A 22 -25.60 -10.43 30.32
C ASP A 22 -25.40 -9.16 31.15
N LYS A 23 -26.49 -8.56 31.63
CA LYS A 23 -26.46 -7.46 32.59
C LYS A 23 -25.76 -7.86 33.89
N GLU A 24 -26.05 -9.05 34.43
CA GLU A 24 -25.38 -9.55 35.64
C GLU A 24 -23.88 -9.80 35.42
N ARG A 25 -23.49 -10.32 34.24
CA ARG A 25 -22.07 -10.44 33.86
C ARG A 25 -21.40 -9.08 33.85
N TYR A 26 -22.00 -8.12 33.15
CA TYR A 26 -21.47 -6.77 33.04
C TYR A 26 -21.34 -6.08 34.40
N MET A 27 -22.34 -6.19 35.29
CA MET A 27 -22.27 -5.62 36.63
C MET A 27 -21.11 -6.21 37.45
N LYS A 28 -20.90 -7.53 37.38
CA LYS A 28 -19.78 -8.18 38.09
C LYS A 28 -18.42 -7.75 37.54
N GLU A 29 -18.29 -7.66 36.21
CA GLU A 29 -17.05 -7.19 35.57
C GLU A 29 -16.77 -5.72 35.93
N LEU A 30 -17.81 -4.89 35.98
CA LEU A 30 -17.70 -3.50 36.40
C LEU A 30 -17.24 -3.37 37.86
N GLU A 31 -17.78 -4.17 38.77
CA GLU A 31 -17.34 -4.21 40.17
C GLU A 31 -15.88 -4.68 40.32
N GLN A 32 -15.47 -5.67 39.52
CA GLN A 32 -14.08 -6.14 39.50
C GLN A 32 -13.14 -5.07 38.94
N TYR A 33 -13.55 -4.38 37.86
CA TYR A 33 -12.79 -3.28 37.29
C TYR A 33 -12.60 -2.15 38.31
N GLN A 34 -13.64 -1.79 39.07
CA GLN A 34 -13.54 -0.77 40.13
C GLN A 34 -12.57 -1.16 41.26
N LYS A 35 -12.42 -2.45 41.55
CA LYS A 35 -11.45 -2.94 42.55
C LYS A 35 -10.01 -2.96 42.03
N THR A 36 -9.82 -2.87 40.72
CA THR A 36 -8.52 -2.97 40.07
C THR A 36 -7.69 -1.70 40.30
N GLU A 37 -6.36 -1.85 40.35
CA GLU A 37 -5.41 -0.74 40.53
C GLU A 37 -5.53 0.32 39.43
N ALA A 38 -5.91 -0.07 38.20
CA ALA A 38 -6.18 0.86 37.11
C ALA A 38 -7.27 1.89 37.46
N TYR A 39 -8.37 1.45 38.10
CA TYR A 39 -9.46 2.32 38.50
C TYR A 39 -9.05 3.24 39.67
N LYS A 40 -8.31 2.71 40.65
CA LYS A 40 -7.79 3.53 41.77
C LYS A 40 -6.83 4.61 41.31
N VAL A 41 -5.96 4.30 40.35
CA VAL A 41 -5.02 5.26 39.74
C VAL A 41 -5.77 6.32 38.94
N PHE A 42 -6.79 5.93 38.17
CA PHE A 42 -7.66 6.87 37.47
C PHE A 42 -8.39 7.81 38.45
N SER A 43 -8.99 7.24 39.50
CA SER A 43 -9.77 7.99 40.49
C SER A 43 -8.89 8.94 41.33
N ARG A 44 -7.65 8.57 41.67
CA ARG A 44 -6.68 9.48 42.31
C ARG A 44 -6.25 10.62 41.38
N LYS A 45 -5.90 10.31 40.12
CA LYS A 45 -5.54 11.33 39.12
C LYS A 45 -6.67 12.33 38.87
N ALA A 46 -7.92 11.90 38.96
CA ALA A 46 -9.09 12.78 38.86
C ALA A 46 -9.25 13.72 40.07
N GLN A 47 -8.96 13.25 41.30
CA GLN A 47 -9.00 14.08 42.51
C GLN A 47 -7.83 15.08 42.58
N ASP A 48 -6.61 14.68 42.18
CA ASP A 48 -5.44 15.56 42.20
C ASP A 48 -5.59 16.76 41.23
N ARG A 49 -6.30 16.56 40.11
CA ARG A 49 -6.66 17.65 39.18
C ARG A 49 -7.62 18.69 39.76
N GLN A 50 -8.36 18.38 40.83
CA GLN A 50 -9.24 19.35 41.50
C GLN A 50 -8.51 20.15 42.59
N LYS A 51 -7.46 19.61 43.23
CA LYS A 51 -6.67 20.34 44.24
C LYS A 51 -5.59 21.26 43.67
N GLY A 52 -5.19 21.09 42.40
CA GLY A 52 -4.14 21.89 41.74
C GLY A 52 -4.56 23.18 41.03
N LYS A 53 -5.85 23.55 41.02
CA LYS A 53 -6.37 24.72 40.26
C LYS A 53 -6.19 26.07 40.97
N SER A 54 -4.96 26.40 41.41
CA SER A 54 -4.62 27.79 41.77
C SER A 54 -3.50 28.41 40.93
N HIS A 55 -2.81 27.67 40.05
CA HIS A 55 -1.82 28.34 39.20
C HIS A 55 -1.44 27.55 37.94
N ARG A 56 -2.04 27.93 36.80
CA ARG A 56 -1.49 27.98 35.43
C ARG A 56 -2.57 27.70 34.40
N GLN A 57 -2.81 28.70 33.56
CA GLN A 57 -3.48 28.57 32.27
C GLN A 57 -2.62 27.71 31.34
N GLY A 58 -3.27 26.83 30.56
CA GLY A 58 -2.64 25.99 29.56
C GLY A 58 -3.64 24.96 29.03
N ALA A 59 -3.74 24.86 27.71
CA ALA A 59 -4.77 24.16 26.96
C ALA A 59 -4.84 22.63 27.21
N GLU A 60 -5.95 22.04 26.74
CA GLU A 60 -6.19 20.59 26.56
C GLU A 60 -6.48 19.72 27.81
N ALA A 61 -7.63 19.93 28.48
CA ALA A 61 -8.18 18.88 29.38
C ALA A 61 -9.67 19.04 29.77
N THR A 62 -10.57 19.47 28.89
CA THR A 62 -11.96 19.78 29.31
C THR A 62 -13.02 18.75 28.90
N CYS A 63 -12.69 17.66 28.20
CA CYS A 63 -13.72 16.69 27.78
C CYS A 63 -13.99 15.51 28.73
N ILE A 64 -13.29 15.34 29.86
CA ILE A 64 -13.48 14.16 30.75
C ILE A 64 -13.89 14.52 32.19
N LEU A 65 -14.02 15.80 32.55
CA LEU A 65 -14.34 16.21 33.94
C LEU A 65 -15.82 16.51 34.20
N VAL A 66 -16.75 16.01 33.38
CA VAL A 66 -18.20 16.23 33.59
C VAL A 66 -18.92 14.97 34.07
N VAL A 67 -18.31 13.78 33.99
CA VAL A 67 -19.00 12.49 34.29
C VAL A 67 -18.67 11.96 35.71
N CYS A 68 -18.40 12.81 36.70
CA CYS A 68 -18.09 12.34 38.07
C CYS A 68 -18.81 13.09 39.20
N LYS A 69 -19.88 13.82 38.88
CA LYS A 69 -20.83 14.32 39.89
C LYS A 69 -22.26 14.07 39.42
N GLU A 70 -22.63 12.80 39.33
CA GLU A 70 -24.02 12.40 39.43
C GLU A 70 -24.12 11.31 40.49
N VAL A 71 -24.15 11.78 41.74
CA VAL A 71 -24.78 11.03 42.82
C VAL A 71 -26.27 11.21 42.61
N ASP A 72 -26.93 10.11 42.23
CA ASP A 72 -28.37 9.89 42.42
C ASP A 72 -29.30 10.99 41.87
N VAL A 73 -29.35 11.11 40.55
CA VAL A 73 -30.56 11.62 39.89
C VAL A 73 -30.96 10.57 38.88
N LYS A 74 -32.11 9.92 39.14
CA LYS A 74 -32.87 9.15 38.16
C LYS A 74 -32.64 9.73 36.77
N GLU A 75 -32.36 8.88 35.79
CA GLU A 75 -32.42 9.18 34.36
C GLU A 75 -33.81 9.75 34.04
N ARG A 76 -33.97 11.04 34.32
CA ARG A 76 -35.19 11.80 34.11
C ARG A 76 -35.10 12.14 32.64
N SER A 77 -35.90 11.43 31.86
CA SER A 77 -36.04 11.61 30.43
C SER A 77 -36.05 13.11 30.12
N VAL A 78 -35.39 13.54 29.02
CA VAL A 78 -35.38 14.96 28.58
C VAL A 78 -36.79 15.59 28.53
N PHE A 79 -37.83 14.75 28.43
CA PHE A 79 -39.24 15.12 28.44
C PHE A 79 -39.83 15.41 29.82
N ASP A 80 -39.13 15.09 30.91
CA ASP A 80 -39.57 15.26 32.29
C ASP A 80 -39.02 16.53 32.97
N ILE A 81 -38.33 17.38 32.19
CA ILE A 81 -37.74 18.66 32.63
C ILE A 81 -38.69 19.80 32.23
N PRO A 82 -39.29 20.54 33.18
CA PRO A 82 -40.23 21.59 32.85
C PRO A 82 -39.58 22.73 32.05
N ILE A 83 -40.28 23.24 31.04
CA ILE A 83 -39.78 24.18 30.01
C ILE A 83 -39.28 25.56 30.51
N PHE A 84 -39.55 25.91 31.77
CA PHE A 84 -39.13 27.17 32.39
C PHE A 84 -38.26 26.94 33.63
N THR A 85 -37.43 25.90 33.63
CA THR A 85 -36.43 25.67 34.69
C THR A 85 -35.02 25.98 34.17
N GLU A 86 -34.14 26.33 35.11
CA GLU A 86 -32.70 26.47 34.84
C GLU A 86 -32.10 25.18 34.27
N GLU A 87 -32.64 24.03 34.70
CA GLU A 87 -32.28 22.70 34.21
C GLU A 87 -32.56 22.55 32.70
N PHE A 88 -33.75 22.95 32.22
CA PHE A 88 -34.09 22.93 30.80
C PHE A 88 -33.13 23.80 29.96
N LEU A 89 -32.80 25.01 30.45
CA LEU A 89 -31.87 25.91 29.78
C LEU A 89 -30.46 25.30 29.69
N ASN A 90 -29.98 24.68 30.77
CA ASN A 90 -28.68 24.01 30.80
C ASN A 90 -28.61 22.82 29.84
N HIS A 91 -29.65 21.98 29.80
CA HIS A 91 -29.74 20.88 28.84
C HIS A 91 -29.84 21.36 27.39
N SER A 92 -30.60 22.42 27.12
CA SER A 92 -30.67 23.02 25.78
C SER A 92 -29.30 23.54 25.34
N LYS A 93 -28.59 24.24 26.23
CA LYS A 93 -27.24 24.76 25.96
C LYS A 93 -26.22 23.64 25.75
N ALA A 94 -26.30 22.56 26.53
CA ALA A 94 -25.43 21.38 26.36
C ALA A 94 -25.66 20.70 25.01
N ARG A 95 -26.93 20.49 24.61
CA ARG A 95 -27.26 19.92 23.29
C ARG A 95 -26.83 20.82 22.14
N GLU A 96 -26.98 22.14 22.28
CA GLU A 96 -26.50 23.07 21.26
C GLU A 96 -24.97 23.02 21.12
N ALA A 97 -24.25 22.92 22.24
CA ALA A 97 -22.80 22.75 22.23
C ALA A 97 -22.37 21.43 21.58
N GLU A 98 -23.06 20.32 21.91
CA GLU A 98 -22.82 19.02 21.28
C GLU A 98 -23.08 19.07 19.76
N LEU A 99 -24.19 19.68 19.33
CA LEU A 99 -24.51 19.82 17.91
C LEU A 99 -23.45 20.66 17.17
N ARG A 100 -22.93 21.71 17.80
CA ARG A 100 -21.81 22.50 17.25
C ARG A 100 -20.54 21.66 17.14
N GLN A 101 -20.24 20.84 18.15
CA GLN A 101 -19.08 19.95 18.13
C GLN A 101 -19.21 18.87 17.05
N LEU A 102 -20.38 18.25 16.90
CA LEU A 102 -20.66 17.27 15.84
C LEU A 102 -20.50 17.88 14.45
N ARG A 103 -21.02 19.09 14.23
CA ARG A 103 -20.84 19.81 12.95
C ARG A 103 -19.36 20.08 12.66
N LYS A 104 -18.59 20.50 13.67
CA LYS A 104 -17.14 20.70 13.53
C LYS A 104 -16.42 19.39 13.17
N SER A 105 -16.71 18.31 13.91
CA SER A 105 -16.10 17.01 13.64
C SER A 105 -16.47 16.46 12.26
N ASN A 106 -17.71 16.66 11.82
CA ASN A 106 -18.15 16.21 10.50
C ASN A 106 -17.39 16.95 9.39
N MET A 107 -17.20 18.26 9.53
CA MET A 107 -16.39 19.06 8.60
C MET A 107 -14.92 18.59 8.55
N GLU A 108 -14.32 18.27 9.71
CA GLU A 108 -12.97 17.71 9.77
C GLU A 108 -12.86 16.34 9.08
N PHE A 109 -13.88 15.48 9.22
CA PHE A 109 -13.93 14.20 8.52
C PHE A 109 -14.11 14.37 7.01
N GLU A 110 -14.94 15.31 6.57
CA GLU A 110 -15.12 15.65 5.15
C GLU A 110 -13.80 16.12 4.53
N GLU A 111 -13.05 16.98 5.23
CA GLU A 111 -11.72 17.44 4.79
C GLU A 111 -10.72 16.29 4.68
N ARG A 112 -10.66 15.40 5.69
CA ARG A 112 -9.79 14.21 5.66
C ARG A 112 -10.17 13.26 4.52
N ASN A 113 -11.46 13.04 4.30
CA ASN A 113 -11.93 12.20 3.20
C ASN A 113 -11.57 12.80 1.84
N ALA A 114 -11.70 14.13 1.67
CA ALA A 114 -11.29 14.81 0.44
C ALA A 114 -9.77 14.67 0.19
N ALA A 115 -8.95 14.84 1.23
CA ALA A 115 -7.50 14.64 1.14
C ALA A 115 -7.13 13.20 0.77
N LEU A 116 -7.77 12.22 1.40
CA LEU A 116 -7.56 10.81 1.10
C LEU A 116 -7.98 10.46 -0.32
N GLN A 117 -9.13 10.95 -0.78
CA GLN A 117 -9.62 10.74 -2.15
C GLN A 117 -8.61 11.25 -3.18
N LYS A 118 -8.03 12.43 -2.94
CA LYS A 118 -6.97 12.99 -3.80
C LYS A 118 -5.72 12.11 -3.81
N HIS A 119 -5.33 11.56 -2.67
CA HIS A 119 -4.17 10.67 -2.59
C HIS A 119 -4.41 9.37 -3.37
N VAL A 120 -5.58 8.75 -3.20
CA VAL A 120 -5.98 7.56 -3.97
C VAL A 120 -5.93 7.83 -5.46
N GLU A 121 -6.45 8.97 -5.91
CA GLU A 121 -6.42 9.35 -7.32
C GLU A 121 -4.99 9.54 -7.81
N SER A 122 -4.15 10.26 -7.05
CA SER A 122 -2.73 10.42 -7.38
C SER A 122 -2.00 9.09 -7.48
N MET A 123 -2.30 8.13 -6.59
CA MET A 123 -1.70 6.80 -6.63
C MET A 123 -2.17 6.02 -7.85
N ARG A 124 -3.47 6.09 -8.20
CA ARG A 124 -4.01 5.46 -9.41
C ARG A 124 -3.31 5.95 -10.67
N THR A 125 -3.19 7.27 -10.83
CA THR A 125 -2.47 7.86 -11.98
C THR A 125 -1.00 7.42 -12.02
N ALA A 126 -0.34 7.31 -10.85
CA ALA A 126 1.04 6.83 -10.79
C ALA A 126 1.16 5.35 -11.20
N VAL A 127 0.21 4.50 -10.79
CA VAL A 127 0.15 3.09 -11.19
C VAL A 127 -0.05 2.97 -12.70
N GLU A 128 -1.04 3.66 -13.27
CA GLU A 128 -1.31 3.65 -14.71
C GLU A 128 -0.07 4.06 -15.52
N LYS A 129 0.62 5.11 -15.08
CA LYS A 129 1.88 5.55 -15.72
C LYS A 129 2.96 4.45 -15.65
N LEU A 130 3.15 3.85 -14.47
CA LEU A 130 4.13 2.77 -14.31
C LEU A 130 3.79 1.54 -15.16
N GLU A 131 2.52 1.21 -15.33
CA GLU A 131 2.08 0.13 -16.21
C GLU A 131 2.43 0.42 -17.67
N VAL A 132 2.21 1.65 -18.15
CA VAL A 132 2.62 2.09 -19.48
C VAL A 132 4.14 2.02 -19.64
N ASP A 133 4.90 2.54 -18.67
CA ASP A 133 6.37 2.51 -18.70
C ASP A 133 6.90 1.07 -18.76
N VAL A 134 6.31 0.14 -17.99
CA VAL A 134 6.67 -1.29 -18.01
C VAL A 134 6.39 -1.92 -19.37
N LEU A 135 5.24 -1.62 -19.98
CA LEU A 135 4.91 -2.12 -21.32
C LEU A 135 5.88 -1.58 -22.37
N GLN A 136 6.23 -0.30 -22.28
CA GLN A 136 7.18 0.35 -23.19
C GLN A 136 8.58 -0.26 -23.05
N GLU A 137 9.08 -0.47 -21.83
CA GLU A 137 10.38 -1.10 -21.60
C GLU A 137 10.41 -2.56 -22.05
N ARG A 138 9.31 -3.32 -21.88
CA ARG A 138 9.21 -4.69 -22.43
C ARG A 138 9.29 -4.69 -23.96
N SER A 139 8.60 -3.77 -24.61
CA SER A 139 8.68 -3.60 -26.07
C SER A 139 10.10 -3.26 -26.51
N ARG A 140 10.76 -2.31 -25.84
CA ARG A 140 12.15 -1.92 -26.11
C ARG A 140 13.11 -3.09 -25.93
N ASN A 141 12.96 -3.86 -24.86
CA ASN A 141 13.76 -5.05 -24.60
C ASN A 141 13.56 -6.11 -25.70
N THR A 142 12.32 -6.32 -26.16
CA THR A 142 12.00 -7.25 -27.25
C THR A 142 12.72 -6.85 -28.55
N VAL A 143 12.70 -5.56 -28.91
CA VAL A 143 13.42 -5.05 -30.09
C VAL A 143 14.94 -5.24 -29.94
N LEU A 144 15.49 -4.95 -28.77
CA LEU A 144 16.92 -5.17 -28.50
C LEU A 144 17.30 -6.65 -28.61
N GLN A 145 16.47 -7.56 -28.09
CA GLN A 145 16.68 -9.00 -28.24
C GLN A 145 16.63 -9.43 -29.71
N GLN A 146 15.69 -8.91 -30.50
CA GLN A 146 15.63 -9.17 -31.94
C GLN A 146 16.89 -8.67 -32.68
N HIS A 147 17.41 -7.50 -32.30
CA HIS A 147 18.66 -6.97 -32.88
C HIS A 147 19.85 -7.86 -32.52
N LEU A 148 19.95 -8.31 -31.26
CA LEU A 148 20.99 -9.24 -30.83
C LEU A 148 20.91 -10.57 -31.59
N GLU A 149 19.71 -11.14 -31.72
CA GLU A 149 19.48 -12.38 -32.45
C GLU A 149 19.87 -12.24 -33.93
N THR A 150 19.48 -11.13 -34.56
CA THR A 150 19.87 -10.81 -35.94
C THR A 150 21.39 -10.74 -36.09
N LEU A 151 22.08 -10.12 -35.13
CA LEU A 151 23.53 -10.02 -35.12
C LEU A 151 24.20 -11.40 -34.91
N ARG A 152 23.69 -12.21 -33.99
CA ARG A 152 24.16 -13.60 -33.76
C ARG A 152 24.04 -14.43 -35.03
N GLN A 153 22.91 -14.36 -35.72
CA GLN A 153 22.67 -15.07 -36.97
C GLN A 153 23.59 -14.57 -38.10
N ALA A 154 23.77 -13.25 -38.21
CA ALA A 154 24.69 -12.67 -39.17
C ALA A 154 26.13 -13.13 -38.94
N LEU A 155 26.61 -13.07 -37.69
CA LEU A 155 27.96 -13.55 -37.32
C LEU A 155 28.10 -15.05 -37.56
N THR A 156 27.15 -15.87 -37.11
CA THR A 156 27.17 -17.33 -37.30
C THR A 156 27.28 -17.69 -38.78
N SER A 157 26.48 -17.07 -39.64
CA SER A 157 26.52 -17.34 -41.08
C SER A 157 27.82 -16.86 -41.73
N SER A 158 28.37 -15.73 -41.29
CA SER A 158 29.58 -15.15 -41.89
C SER A 158 30.85 -15.92 -41.49
N PHE A 159 30.88 -16.49 -40.29
CA PHE A 159 32.00 -17.27 -39.79
C PHE A 159 31.83 -18.78 -39.91
N ALA A 160 30.74 -19.27 -40.54
CA ALA A 160 30.47 -20.70 -40.69
C ALA A 160 31.61 -21.47 -41.38
N GLY A 161 32.35 -20.82 -42.28
CA GLY A 161 33.51 -21.39 -42.99
C GLY A 161 34.86 -21.10 -42.35
N VAL A 162 34.91 -20.54 -41.14
CA VAL A 162 36.13 -20.11 -40.46
C VAL A 162 36.31 -20.93 -39.18
N PRO A 163 37.02 -22.06 -39.21
CA PRO A 163 37.30 -22.84 -38.01
C PRO A 163 38.37 -22.16 -37.14
N LEU A 164 38.23 -22.26 -35.81
CA LEU A 164 39.23 -21.73 -34.88
C LEU A 164 40.57 -22.51 -34.98
N PRO A 165 41.73 -21.83 -34.95
CA PRO A 165 43.04 -22.48 -34.88
C PRO A 165 43.16 -23.34 -33.62
N GLY A 166 43.62 -24.58 -33.77
CA GLY A 166 43.83 -25.53 -32.67
C GLY A 166 42.59 -26.33 -32.28
N SER A 167 41.40 -25.73 -32.20
CA SER A 167 40.17 -26.48 -31.86
C SER A 167 39.36 -26.96 -33.06
N GLY A 168 39.46 -26.29 -34.22
CA GLY A 168 38.68 -26.62 -35.42
C GLY A 168 37.19 -26.30 -35.30
N GLU A 169 36.76 -25.67 -34.21
CA GLU A 169 35.36 -25.37 -33.94
C GLU A 169 34.84 -24.27 -34.87
N THR A 170 33.62 -24.45 -35.38
CA THR A 170 32.88 -23.44 -36.13
C THR A 170 31.73 -22.88 -35.28
N PRO A 171 31.31 -21.62 -35.51
CA PRO A 171 30.26 -21.02 -34.72
C PRO A 171 28.88 -21.58 -35.05
N THR A 172 28.04 -21.70 -34.01
CA THR A 172 26.60 -21.94 -34.10
C THR A 172 25.85 -20.82 -33.38
N VAL A 173 24.53 -20.71 -33.57
CA VAL A 173 23.70 -19.64 -32.96
C VAL A 173 23.85 -19.61 -31.43
N ASP A 174 23.99 -20.79 -30.82
CA ASP A 174 24.13 -20.94 -29.37
C ASP A 174 25.58 -20.73 -28.89
N THR A 175 26.57 -21.03 -29.74
CA THR A 175 27.99 -20.97 -29.36
C THR A 175 28.70 -19.70 -29.81
N ILE A 176 28.05 -18.82 -30.58
CA ILE A 176 28.67 -17.66 -31.24
C ILE A 176 29.42 -16.74 -30.26
N ASP A 177 28.85 -16.43 -29.09
CA ASP A 177 29.52 -15.56 -28.10
C ASP A 177 30.83 -16.18 -27.60
N SER A 178 30.80 -17.48 -27.30
CA SER A 178 31.98 -18.21 -26.83
C SER A 178 33.04 -18.34 -27.92
N TYR A 179 32.61 -18.56 -29.17
CA TYR A 179 33.46 -18.57 -30.36
C TYR A 179 34.13 -17.21 -30.56
N MET A 180 33.38 -16.10 -30.50
CA MET A 180 33.91 -14.75 -30.69
C MET A 180 34.91 -14.36 -29.59
N ASN A 181 34.66 -14.76 -28.34
CA ASN A 181 35.61 -14.57 -27.25
C ASN A 181 36.90 -15.35 -27.47
N ARG A 182 36.82 -16.62 -27.89
CA ARG A 182 38.01 -17.45 -28.22
C ARG A 182 38.77 -16.87 -29.41
N LEU A 183 38.07 -16.46 -30.46
CA LEU A 183 38.64 -15.78 -31.62
C LEU A 183 39.41 -14.54 -31.18
N HIS A 184 38.80 -13.68 -30.37
CA HIS A 184 39.44 -12.47 -29.85
C HIS A 184 40.69 -12.79 -29.01
N SER A 185 40.62 -13.80 -28.14
CA SER A 185 41.78 -14.25 -27.37
C SER A 185 42.93 -14.76 -28.24
N ILE A 186 42.64 -15.54 -29.29
CA ILE A 186 43.67 -16.09 -30.20
C ILE A 186 44.38 -14.97 -30.97
N ILE A 187 43.60 -14.00 -31.47
CA ILE A 187 44.15 -12.84 -32.20
C ILE A 187 45.09 -12.01 -31.31
N LEU A 188 44.75 -11.84 -30.02
CA LEU A 188 45.57 -11.07 -29.10
C LEU A 188 46.79 -11.82 -28.56
N ALA A 189 46.68 -13.14 -28.36
CA ALA A 189 47.73 -13.93 -27.73
C ALA A 189 48.95 -14.12 -28.64
N ASN A 190 48.75 -14.55 -29.88
CA ASN A 190 49.83 -14.87 -30.82
C ASN A 190 49.51 -14.32 -32.22
N PRO A 191 49.70 -13.01 -32.48
CA PRO A 191 49.34 -12.40 -33.75
C PRO A 191 50.19 -12.92 -34.92
N GLN A 192 51.49 -13.07 -34.68
CA GLN A 192 52.48 -13.44 -35.71
C GLN A 192 52.27 -14.87 -36.24
N ASP A 193 51.81 -15.78 -35.38
CA ASP A 193 51.55 -17.18 -35.76
C ASP A 193 50.20 -17.36 -36.47
N ASN A 194 49.30 -16.39 -36.34
CA ASN A 194 47.93 -16.45 -36.86
C ASN A 194 47.67 -15.43 -38.00
N GLU A 195 48.71 -14.89 -38.64
CA GLU A 195 48.58 -13.83 -39.68
C GLU A 195 47.59 -14.19 -40.80
N ASN A 196 47.68 -15.41 -41.36
CA ASN A 196 46.76 -15.86 -42.41
C ASN A 196 45.31 -15.97 -41.92
N PHE A 197 45.12 -16.47 -40.69
CA PHE A 197 43.81 -16.56 -40.07
C PHE A 197 43.22 -15.16 -39.79
N ILE A 198 44.04 -14.23 -39.29
CA ILE A 198 43.67 -12.83 -39.07
C ILE A 198 43.27 -12.15 -40.38
N ALA A 199 43.97 -12.42 -41.49
CA ALA A 199 43.61 -11.90 -42.80
C ALA A 199 42.22 -12.39 -43.26
N THR A 200 41.93 -13.68 -43.09
CA THR A 200 40.60 -14.25 -43.40
C THR A 200 39.50 -13.65 -42.53
N VAL A 201 39.74 -13.49 -41.22
CA VAL A 201 38.79 -12.85 -40.30
C VAL A 201 38.52 -11.40 -40.72
N ARG A 202 39.56 -10.64 -41.08
CA ARG A 202 39.41 -9.25 -41.58
C ARG A 202 38.58 -9.21 -42.87
N GLU A 203 38.79 -10.14 -43.79
CA GLU A 203 38.00 -10.22 -45.02
C GLU A 203 36.51 -10.46 -44.73
N VAL A 204 36.20 -11.42 -43.85
CA VAL A 204 34.83 -11.76 -43.44
C VAL A 204 34.14 -10.55 -42.81
N VAL A 205 34.81 -9.83 -41.91
CA VAL A 205 34.28 -8.63 -41.26
C VAL A 205 34.06 -7.49 -42.27
N ASN A 206 34.98 -7.28 -43.21
CA ASN A 206 34.83 -6.27 -44.25
C ASN A 206 33.64 -6.55 -45.17
N ARG A 207 33.43 -7.83 -45.54
CA ARG A 207 32.25 -8.26 -46.31
C ARG A 207 30.94 -8.04 -45.54
N GLN A 208 30.91 -8.33 -44.24
CA GLN A 208 29.75 -8.03 -43.40
C GLN A 208 29.46 -6.53 -43.34
N ASN A 209 30.47 -5.69 -43.09
CA ASN A 209 30.29 -4.24 -43.02
C ASN A 209 29.73 -3.67 -44.34
N ALA A 210 30.21 -4.16 -45.49
CA ALA A 210 29.67 -3.79 -46.80
C ALA A 210 28.22 -4.25 -46.98
N SER A 211 27.89 -5.47 -46.55
CA SER A 211 26.53 -6.04 -46.61
C SER A 211 25.53 -5.27 -45.72
N ILE A 212 25.96 -4.89 -44.51
CA ILE A 212 25.17 -4.07 -43.58
C ILE A 212 24.92 -2.68 -44.19
N HIS A 213 25.95 -2.05 -44.76
CA HIS A 213 25.82 -0.75 -45.41
C HIS A 213 24.86 -0.78 -46.61
N LEU A 214 24.89 -1.85 -47.42
CA LEU A 214 23.97 -2.03 -48.55
C LEU A 214 22.52 -2.26 -48.10
N LYS A 215 22.31 -3.05 -47.03
CA LYS A 215 20.98 -3.25 -46.43
C LYS A 215 20.42 -1.97 -45.84
N LEU A 216 21.25 -1.19 -45.14
CA LEU A 216 20.84 0.10 -44.57
C LEU A 216 20.49 1.11 -45.67
N PHE A 217 21.26 1.13 -46.77
CA PHE A 217 20.97 1.97 -47.93
C PHE A 217 19.62 1.60 -48.60
N CYS A 218 19.30 0.31 -48.72
CA CYS A 218 17.99 -0.12 -49.23
C CYS A 218 16.81 0.20 -48.30
N VAL A 219 17.03 0.21 -46.97
CA VAL A 219 15.97 0.49 -45.98
C VAL A 219 15.72 1.98 -45.79
N VAL A 220 16.76 2.82 -45.92
CA VAL A 220 16.67 4.28 -45.76
C VAL A 220 16.42 5.01 -47.10
N GLY A 221 16.67 4.35 -48.23
CA GLY A 221 16.51 4.89 -49.59
C GLY A 221 15.13 4.68 -50.24
N MET A 222 14.11 4.30 -49.47
CA MET A 222 12.69 4.27 -49.88
C MET A 222 11.87 5.12 -48.92
#